data_AF-N9CVN4-F1
#
_entry.id   AF-N9CVN4-F1
#
_cell.length_a   1.000
_cell.length_b   1.000
_cell.length_c   1.000
_cell.angle_alpha   90.00
_cell.angle_beta   90.00
_cell.angle_gamma   90.00
#
_symmetry.space_group_name_H-M   'P 1'
#
loop_
_entity.id
_entity.type
_entity.pdbx_description
1 polymer ?
#
loop_
_entity_poly.entity_id
_entity_poly.type
_entity_poly.pdbx_seq_one_letter_code
_entity_poly.pdbx_strand_id
1 'polypeptide(L)'
;MIFFEITHFIANIFIGFFNFLTSSLILKVIVGVPAAYVFFQRVHSQTQQRAFKAISDELVKINDFVIEFISKLDVIEPDTEIEAKTISELNALKNKINAHIIYTQEYIHGFPYGGPLNHVYFLLFKHYLFPKPKKTIDDLEFTYQELILNDTVLSLEKEFIEDKKLKLLDDHTLKLDQVVIDKIVSTSRALLENLEDNTRKIL
;
A
#
# COMPACT_ATOMS: atom_id res chain seq x y z
N MET A 1 -57.69 41.18 4.41
CA MET A 1 -57.82 40.14 3.37
C MET A 1 -56.45 39.69 2.85
N ILE A 2 -55.64 40.61 2.31
CA ILE A 2 -54.28 40.34 1.77
C ILE A 2 -53.36 39.62 2.78
N PHE A 3 -53.34 40.05 4.05
CA PHE A 3 -52.49 39.43 5.07
C PHE A 3 -52.85 37.97 5.38
N PHE A 4 -54.13 37.62 5.28
CA PHE A 4 -54.62 36.25 5.52
C PHE A 4 -54.34 35.32 4.34
N GLU A 5 -54.38 35.84 3.11
CA GLU A 5 -54.02 35.10 1.90
C GLU A 5 -52.51 34.81 1.84
N ILE A 6 -51.68 35.77 2.25
CA ILE A 6 -50.22 35.59 2.31
C ILE A 6 -49.83 34.54 3.36
N THR A 7 -50.41 34.58 4.57
CA THR A 7 -50.13 33.56 5.59
C THR A 7 -50.63 32.18 5.19
N HIS A 8 -51.79 32.09 4.53
CA HIS A 8 -52.30 30.81 4.01
C HIS A 8 -51.43 30.24 2.89
N PHE A 9 -50.92 31.08 2.00
CA PHE A 9 -49.99 30.68 0.94
C PHE A 9 -48.66 30.16 1.51
N ILE A 10 -48.06 30.88 2.47
CA ILE A 10 -46.83 30.45 3.15
C ILE A 10 -47.06 29.14 3.89
N ALA A 11 -48.17 29.00 4.63
CA ALA A 11 -48.51 27.78 5.34
C ALA A 11 -48.62 26.56 4.39
N ASN A 12 -49.23 26.73 3.22
CA ASN A 12 -49.34 25.65 2.23
C ASN A 12 -47.98 25.24 1.63
N ILE A 13 -47.06 26.19 1.42
CA ILE A 13 -45.68 25.86 1.00
C ILE A 13 -44.97 25.04 2.08
N PHE A 14 -45.08 25.45 3.34
CA PHE A 14 -44.49 24.70 4.46
C PHE A 14 -45.11 23.30 4.60
N ILE A 15 -46.43 23.17 4.51
CA ILE A 15 -47.12 21.88 4.57
C ILE A 15 -46.71 20.99 3.40
N GLY A 16 -46.62 21.53 2.17
CA GLY A 16 -46.16 20.79 1.00
C GLY A 16 -44.72 20.31 1.13
N PHE A 17 -43.83 21.15 1.66
CA PHE A 17 -42.44 20.80 1.95
C PHE A 17 -42.32 19.71 3.03
N PHE A 18 -43.07 19.84 4.13
CA PHE A 18 -43.08 18.83 5.18
C PHE A 18 -43.65 17.49 4.69
N ASN A 19 -44.76 17.49 3.95
CA ASN A 19 -45.34 16.28 3.35
C ASN A 19 -44.38 15.58 2.38
N PHE A 20 -43.58 16.36 1.64
CA PHE A 20 -42.52 15.83 0.78
C PHE A 20 -41.41 15.18 1.62
N LEU A 21 -40.87 15.88 2.64
CA LEU A 21 -39.85 15.34 3.53
C LEU A 21 -40.31 14.09 4.31
N THR A 22 -41.58 14.04 4.72
CA THR A 22 -42.18 12.89 5.43
C THR A 22 -42.76 11.85 4.48
N SER A 23 -42.59 11.99 3.16
CA SER A 23 -43.00 10.94 2.23
C SER A 23 -42.22 9.66 2.53
N SER A 24 -42.89 8.51 2.43
CA SER A 24 -42.26 7.22 2.81
C SER A 24 -41.00 6.92 2.00
N LEU A 25 -40.90 7.48 0.78
CA LEU A 25 -39.76 7.32 -0.10
C LEU A 25 -38.57 8.16 0.38
N ILE A 26 -38.79 9.42 0.77
CA ILE A 26 -37.73 10.28 1.28
C ILE A 26 -37.26 9.83 2.66
N LEU A 27 -38.16 9.42 3.55
CA LEU A 27 -37.78 8.80 4.84
C LEU A 27 -36.93 7.55 4.64
N LYS A 28 -37.27 6.68 3.68
CA LYS A 28 -36.46 5.49 3.34
C LYS A 28 -35.07 5.87 2.82
N VAL A 29 -34.95 6.94 2.04
CA VAL A 29 -33.66 7.42 1.53
C VAL A 29 -32.83 8.05 2.66
N ILE A 30 -33.45 8.89 3.49
CA ILE A 30 -32.79 9.57 4.63
C ILE A 30 -32.28 8.56 5.65
N VAL A 31 -32.97 7.45 5.87
CA VAL A 31 -32.51 6.38 6.77
C VAL A 31 -31.56 5.41 6.06
N GLY A 32 -31.90 5.02 4.82
CA GLY A 32 -31.18 3.99 4.07
C GLY A 32 -29.81 4.42 3.59
N VAL A 33 -29.65 5.65 3.12
CA VAL A 33 -28.37 6.14 2.58
C VAL A 33 -27.29 6.25 3.68
N PRO A 34 -27.56 6.87 4.85
CA PRO A 34 -26.58 6.88 5.94
C PRO A 34 -26.27 5.47 6.46
N ALA A 35 -27.27 4.59 6.59
CA ALA A 35 -27.04 3.21 7.02
C ALA A 35 -26.12 2.45 6.05
N ALA A 36 -26.36 2.57 4.74
CA ALA A 36 -25.51 1.99 3.71
C ALA A 36 -24.10 2.60 3.75
N TYR A 37 -23.99 3.92 3.88
CA TYR A 37 -22.70 4.61 3.98
C TYR A 37 -21.88 4.11 5.17
N VAL A 38 -22.46 4.01 6.36
CA VAL A 38 -21.78 3.51 7.57
C VAL A 38 -21.33 2.06 7.39
N PHE A 39 -22.15 1.23 6.74
CA PHE A 39 -21.76 -0.14 6.40
C PHE A 39 -20.55 -0.17 5.47
N PHE A 40 -20.57 0.58 4.37
CA PHE A 40 -19.44 0.67 3.44
C PHE A 40 -18.20 1.26 4.10
N GLN A 41 -18.35 2.27 4.96
CA GLN A 41 -17.24 2.84 5.72
C GLN A 41 -16.59 1.80 6.63
N ARG A 42 -17.39 0.96 7.31
CA ARG A 42 -16.89 -0.11 8.17
C ARG A 42 -16.14 -1.19 7.37
N VAL A 43 -16.72 -1.64 6.25
CA VAL A 43 -16.08 -2.65 5.37
C VAL A 43 -14.78 -2.11 4.78
N HIS A 44 -14.81 -0.85 4.34
CA HIS A 44 -13.65 -0.14 3.81
C HIS A 44 -12.52 -0.06 4.85
N SER A 45 -12.84 0.42 6.05
CA SER A 45 -11.86 0.56 7.15
C SER A 45 -11.26 -0.78 7.56
N GLN A 46 -12.08 -1.84 7.65
CA GLN A 46 -11.57 -3.18 7.97
C GLN A 46 -10.66 -3.73 6.87
N THR A 47 -11.00 -3.51 5.60
CA THR A 47 -10.16 -3.94 4.47
C THR A 47 -8.84 -3.17 4.45
N GLN A 48 -8.88 -1.85 4.69
CA GLN A 48 -7.69 -1.00 4.83
C GLN A 48 -6.75 -1.50 5.93
N GLN A 49 -7.27 -1.76 7.13
CA GLN A 49 -6.45 -2.23 8.26
C GLN A 49 -5.81 -3.60 7.99
N ARG A 50 -6.54 -4.53 7.37
CA ARG A 50 -6.00 -5.85 7.01
C ARG A 50 -4.91 -5.75 5.94
N ALA A 51 -5.15 -4.97 4.89
CA ALA A 51 -4.18 -4.75 3.83
C ALA A 51 -2.93 -4.02 4.36
N PHE A 52 -3.11 -2.99 5.19
CA PHE A 52 -2.01 -2.28 5.84
C PHE A 52 -1.14 -3.23 6.67
N LYS A 53 -1.77 -4.07 7.50
CA LYS A 53 -1.04 -5.06 8.29
C LYS A 53 -0.26 -6.03 7.40
N ALA A 54 -0.88 -6.56 6.34
CA ALA A 54 -0.21 -7.46 5.42
C ALA A 54 1.03 -6.79 4.78
N ILE A 55 0.89 -5.56 4.27
CA ILE A 55 2.01 -4.80 3.70
C ILE A 55 3.11 -4.58 4.75
N SER A 56 2.74 -4.20 5.98
CA SER A 56 3.70 -4.03 7.07
C SER A 56 4.46 -5.31 7.41
N ASP A 57 3.75 -6.45 7.50
CA ASP A 57 4.36 -7.73 7.80
C ASP A 57 5.34 -8.16 6.69
N GLU A 58 4.99 -7.91 5.42
CA GLU A 58 5.85 -8.22 4.27
C GLU A 58 7.08 -7.29 4.20
N LEU A 59 6.92 -5.99 4.41
CA LEU A 59 8.04 -5.04 4.43
C LEU A 59 9.06 -5.37 5.52
N VAL A 60 8.60 -5.73 6.73
CA VAL A 60 9.50 -6.15 7.82
C VAL A 60 10.29 -7.40 7.43
N LYS A 61 9.64 -8.42 6.85
CA LYS A 61 10.33 -9.62 6.37
C LYS A 61 11.36 -9.31 5.29
N ILE A 62 11.03 -8.46 4.33
CA ILE A 62 11.96 -8.05 3.27
C ILE A 62 13.19 -7.39 3.90
N ASN A 63 12.99 -6.42 4.79
CA ASN A 63 14.08 -5.74 5.49
C ASN A 63 14.97 -6.74 6.24
N ASP A 64 14.37 -7.64 7.01
CA ASP A 64 15.10 -8.66 7.78
C ASP A 64 15.92 -9.58 6.85
N PHE A 65 15.33 -10.06 5.75
CA PHE A 65 16.05 -10.91 4.79
C PHE A 65 17.16 -10.18 4.05
N VAL A 66 16.96 -8.90 3.71
CA VAL A 66 17.98 -8.07 3.08
C VAL A 66 19.16 -7.89 4.05
N ILE A 67 18.89 -7.55 5.32
CA ILE A 67 19.91 -7.41 6.35
C ILE A 67 20.66 -8.74 6.55
N GLU A 68 19.94 -9.87 6.62
CA GLU A 68 20.55 -11.19 6.75
C GLU A 68 21.45 -11.52 5.53
N PHE A 69 20.97 -11.26 4.32
CA PHE A 69 21.71 -11.50 3.09
C PHE A 69 23.03 -10.72 3.08
N ILE A 70 22.97 -9.42 3.39
CA ILE A 70 24.15 -8.54 3.40
C ILE A 70 25.12 -8.98 4.50
N SER A 71 24.61 -9.26 5.70
CA SER A 71 25.45 -9.71 6.82
C SER A 71 26.19 -11.01 6.50
N LYS A 72 25.55 -11.93 5.78
CA LYS A 72 26.21 -13.17 5.32
C LYS A 72 27.21 -12.91 4.20
N LEU A 73 26.91 -11.98 3.30
CA LEU A 73 27.79 -11.63 2.19
C LEU A 73 29.07 -10.93 2.66
N ASP A 74 28.98 -10.03 3.64
CA ASP A 74 30.09 -9.24 4.17
C ASP A 74 31.16 -10.07 4.90
N VAL A 75 30.80 -11.26 5.39
CA VAL A 75 31.74 -12.18 6.07
C VAL A 75 32.56 -12.99 5.06
N ILE A 76 32.16 -13.01 3.78
CA ILE A 76 32.87 -13.77 2.74
C ILE A 76 34.00 -12.90 2.20
N GLU A 77 35.25 -13.35 2.40
CA GLU A 77 36.40 -12.66 1.85
C GLU A 77 36.41 -12.73 0.31
N PRO A 78 36.87 -11.68 -0.38
CA PRO A 78 37.13 -11.77 -1.81
C PRO A 78 38.08 -12.93 -2.11
N ASP A 79 37.84 -13.66 -3.19
CA ASP A 79 38.66 -14.78 -3.69
C ASP A 79 38.68 -16.10 -2.90
N THR A 80 37.95 -16.23 -1.78
CA THR A 80 37.78 -17.53 -1.10
C THR A 80 36.72 -18.41 -1.77
N GLU A 81 36.95 -19.72 -1.76
CA GLU A 81 35.95 -20.70 -2.20
C GLU A 81 34.82 -20.76 -1.17
N ILE A 82 33.61 -20.45 -1.61
CA ILE A 82 32.41 -20.42 -0.79
C ILE A 82 31.84 -21.85 -0.71
N GLU A 83 31.50 -22.28 0.49
CA GLU A 83 30.84 -23.56 0.70
C GLU A 83 29.50 -23.64 -0.04
N ALA A 84 29.21 -24.80 -0.63
CA ALA A 84 27.95 -25.04 -1.36
C ALA A 84 26.70 -24.76 -0.51
N LYS A 85 26.78 -24.97 0.80
CA LYS A 85 25.71 -24.65 1.74
C LYS A 85 25.43 -23.15 1.79
N THR A 86 26.46 -22.33 1.95
CA THR A 86 26.36 -20.87 1.99
C THR A 86 25.83 -20.31 0.67
N ILE A 87 26.28 -20.84 -0.46
CA ILE A 87 25.74 -20.52 -1.80
C ILE A 87 24.24 -20.79 -1.86
N SER A 88 23.82 -21.98 -1.40
CA SER A 88 22.40 -22.36 -1.39
C SER A 88 21.57 -21.46 -0.48
N GLU A 89 22.08 -21.10 0.71
CA GLU A 89 21.41 -20.19 1.64
C GLU A 89 21.25 -18.78 1.07
N LEU A 90 22.29 -18.22 0.45
CA LEU A 90 22.24 -16.89 -0.17
C LEU A 90 21.26 -16.86 -1.34
N ASN A 91 21.28 -17.88 -2.20
CA ASN A 91 20.29 -18.01 -3.28
C ASN A 91 18.86 -18.18 -2.75
N ALA A 92 18.68 -18.94 -1.66
CA ALA A 92 17.38 -19.09 -1.02
C ALA A 92 16.87 -17.75 -0.43
N LEU A 93 17.75 -16.97 0.22
CA LEU A 93 17.42 -15.64 0.73
C LEU A 93 17.04 -14.69 -0.40
N LYS A 94 17.83 -14.65 -1.48
CA LYS A 94 17.55 -13.86 -2.68
C LYS A 94 16.17 -14.18 -3.27
N ASN A 95 15.84 -15.46 -3.40
CA ASN A 95 14.52 -15.88 -3.90
C ASN A 95 13.38 -15.49 -2.95
N LYS A 96 13.58 -15.60 -1.62
CA LYS A 96 12.59 -15.15 -0.63
C LYS A 96 12.34 -13.65 -0.72
N ILE A 97 13.40 -12.84 -0.78
CA ILE A 97 13.30 -11.37 -0.90
C ILE A 97 12.45 -11.02 -2.12
N ASN A 98 12.75 -11.59 -3.29
CA ASN A 98 12.00 -11.34 -4.52
C ASN A 98 10.53 -11.78 -4.39
N ALA A 99 10.25 -12.94 -3.80
CA ALA A 99 8.87 -13.40 -3.59
C ALA A 99 8.08 -12.45 -2.68
N HIS A 100 8.67 -12.00 -1.58
CA HIS A 100 8.02 -11.07 -0.65
C HIS A 100 7.81 -9.68 -1.27
N ILE A 101 8.71 -9.22 -2.15
CA ILE A 101 8.50 -8.00 -2.95
C ILE A 101 7.27 -8.15 -3.86
N ILE A 102 7.12 -9.29 -4.54
CA ILE A 102 5.93 -9.56 -5.39
C ILE A 102 4.65 -9.57 -4.54
N TYR A 103 4.65 -10.21 -3.37
CA TYR A 103 3.48 -10.18 -2.48
C TYR A 103 3.15 -8.76 -2.01
N THR A 104 4.18 -7.96 -1.71
CA THR A 104 4.01 -6.55 -1.34
C THR A 104 3.37 -5.75 -2.49
N GLN A 105 3.83 -5.94 -3.73
CA GLN A 105 3.23 -5.33 -4.94
C GLN A 105 1.75 -5.68 -5.05
N GLU A 106 1.41 -6.97 -4.92
CA GLU A 106 0.02 -7.43 -4.99
C GLU A 106 -0.87 -6.78 -3.92
N TYR A 107 -0.37 -6.67 -2.69
CA TYR A 107 -1.11 -6.03 -1.60
C TYR A 107 -1.24 -4.52 -1.78
N ILE A 108 -0.20 -3.84 -2.26
CA ILE A 108 -0.24 -2.40 -2.57
C ILE A 108 -1.23 -2.13 -3.70
N HIS A 109 -1.17 -2.88 -4.80
CA HIS A 109 -2.11 -2.76 -5.90
C HIS A 109 -3.56 -3.04 -5.49
N GLY A 110 -3.77 -3.99 -4.56
CA GLY A 110 -5.08 -4.32 -3.99
C GLY A 110 -5.54 -3.37 -2.87
N PHE A 111 -4.72 -2.40 -2.47
CA PHE A 111 -5.02 -1.57 -1.31
C PHE A 111 -6.20 -0.63 -1.59
N PRO A 112 -7.21 -0.55 -0.69
CA PRO A 112 -8.36 0.35 -0.87
C PRO A 112 -7.99 1.80 -0.54
N TYR A 113 -7.47 2.53 -1.54
CA TYR A 113 -7.02 3.91 -1.39
C TYR A 113 -8.16 4.93 -1.20
N GLY A 114 -7.91 5.93 -0.36
CA GLY A 114 -8.83 7.04 -0.12
C GLY A 114 -10.07 6.63 0.70
N GLY A 115 -11.12 7.44 0.65
CA GLY A 115 -12.35 7.24 1.42
C GLY A 115 -13.27 6.12 0.91
N PRO A 116 -14.37 5.81 1.62
CA PRO A 116 -15.30 4.75 1.25
C PRO A 116 -15.94 4.98 -0.12
N LEU A 117 -16.18 6.25 -0.48
CA LEU A 117 -16.68 6.62 -1.81
C LEU A 117 -15.67 6.29 -2.91
N ASN A 118 -14.37 6.52 -2.67
CA ASN A 118 -13.31 6.19 -3.63
C ASN A 118 -13.21 4.67 -3.83
N HIS A 119 -13.36 3.91 -2.75
CA HIS A 119 -13.37 2.46 -2.79
C HIS A 119 -14.59 1.89 -3.52
N VAL A 120 -15.80 2.37 -3.22
CA VAL A 120 -17.01 1.95 -3.94
C VAL A 120 -16.92 2.29 -5.43
N TYR A 121 -16.40 3.48 -5.77
CA TYR A 121 -16.18 3.86 -7.16
C TYR A 121 -15.18 2.93 -7.85
N PHE A 122 -14.07 2.58 -7.19
CA PHE A 122 -13.10 1.61 -7.70
C PHE A 122 -13.71 0.21 -7.89
N LEU A 123 -14.57 -0.25 -6.98
CA LEU A 123 -15.24 -1.54 -7.13
C LEU A 123 -16.13 -1.59 -8.38
N LEU A 124 -16.82 -0.50 -8.69
CA LEU A 124 -17.75 -0.40 -9.81
C LEU A 124 -17.04 -0.17 -11.16
N PHE A 125 -16.04 0.71 -11.17
CA PHE A 125 -15.44 1.22 -12.43
C PHE A 125 -13.99 0.82 -12.63
N LYS A 126 -13.35 0.15 -11.66
CA LYS A 126 -11.92 -0.23 -11.68
C LYS A 126 -10.94 0.95 -11.80
N HIS A 127 -11.41 2.15 -11.52
CA HIS A 127 -10.61 3.38 -11.49
C HIS A 127 -10.84 4.10 -10.17
N TYR A 128 -9.83 4.81 -9.66
CA TYR A 128 -9.98 5.66 -8.47
C TYR A 128 -10.51 7.03 -8.86
N LEU A 129 -11.54 7.51 -8.15
CA LEU A 129 -12.06 8.87 -8.29
C LEU A 129 -11.00 9.91 -7.89
N PHE A 130 -10.21 9.60 -6.86
CA PHE A 130 -9.08 10.40 -6.40
C PHE A 130 -7.79 9.56 -6.42
N PRO A 131 -6.96 9.66 -7.47
CA PRO A 131 -5.80 8.79 -7.66
C PRO A 131 -4.54 9.27 -6.90
N LYS A 132 -4.54 10.50 -6.37
CA LYS A 132 -3.37 11.10 -5.72
C LYS A 132 -2.76 10.22 -4.61
N PRO A 133 -3.55 9.63 -3.68
CA PRO A 133 -2.99 8.76 -2.66
C PRO A 133 -2.29 7.52 -3.21
N LYS A 134 -2.87 6.89 -4.23
CA LYS A 134 -2.29 5.73 -4.89
C LYS A 134 -0.95 6.11 -5.52
N LYS A 135 -0.91 7.21 -6.28
CA LYS A 135 0.30 7.66 -6.97
C LYS A 135 1.49 7.85 -6.01
N THR A 136 1.27 8.49 -4.87
CA THR A 136 2.34 8.68 -3.87
C THR A 136 2.87 7.36 -3.32
N ILE A 137 2.00 6.37 -3.13
CA ILE A 137 2.42 5.04 -2.70
C ILE A 137 3.14 4.28 -3.82
N ASP A 138 2.64 4.35 -5.06
CA ASP A 138 3.31 3.75 -6.23
C ASP A 138 4.74 4.30 -6.39
N ASP A 139 4.94 5.61 -6.22
CA ASP A 139 6.26 6.25 -6.33
C ASP A 139 7.23 5.76 -5.22
N LEU A 140 6.74 5.65 -3.97
CA LEU A 140 7.53 5.14 -2.83
C LEU A 140 7.83 3.65 -2.97
N GLU A 141 6.86 2.87 -3.43
CA GLU A 141 7.01 1.45 -3.70
C GLU A 141 8.08 1.22 -4.78
N PHE A 142 7.99 1.96 -5.88
CA PHE A 142 8.97 1.90 -6.95
C PHE A 142 10.37 2.21 -6.43
N THR A 143 10.52 3.29 -5.67
CA THR A 143 11.80 3.67 -5.05
C THR A 143 12.34 2.56 -4.13
N TYR A 144 11.47 1.97 -3.31
CA TYR A 144 11.83 0.87 -2.42
C TYR A 144 12.33 -0.36 -3.18
N GLN A 145 11.65 -0.73 -4.27
CA GLN A 145 12.05 -1.84 -5.12
C GLN A 145 13.33 -1.55 -5.87
N GLU A 146 13.53 -0.34 -6.36
CA GLU A 146 14.77 0.04 -7.03
C GLU A 146 15.98 -0.10 -6.11
N LEU A 147 15.87 0.37 -4.86
CA LEU A 147 16.94 0.23 -3.88
C LEU A 147 17.34 -1.22 -3.61
N ILE A 148 16.39 -2.16 -3.75
CA ILE A 148 16.63 -3.58 -3.47
C ILE A 148 17.03 -4.34 -4.71
N LEU A 149 16.41 -4.08 -5.86
CA LEU A 149 16.48 -4.94 -7.06
C LEU A 149 17.20 -4.29 -8.23
N ASN A 150 17.17 -2.96 -8.36
CA ASN A 150 17.71 -2.31 -9.55
C ASN A 150 19.23 -2.24 -9.45
N ASP A 151 19.90 -2.94 -10.36
CA ASP A 151 21.35 -3.08 -10.40
C ASP A 151 22.02 -3.61 -9.12
N THR A 152 21.32 -4.40 -8.31
CA THR A 152 21.91 -5.03 -7.10
C THR A 152 22.18 -6.52 -7.29
N VAL A 153 22.99 -7.09 -6.40
CA VAL A 153 23.19 -8.56 -6.27
C VAL A 153 21.91 -9.35 -5.97
N LEU A 154 20.85 -8.67 -5.51
CA LEU A 154 19.56 -9.27 -5.19
C LEU A 154 18.64 -9.41 -6.41
N SER A 155 18.95 -8.74 -7.53
CA SER A 155 18.24 -8.92 -8.80
C SER A 155 18.36 -10.37 -9.27
N LEU A 156 17.24 -11.02 -9.60
CA LEU A 156 17.21 -12.43 -10.04
C LEU A 156 18.17 -12.72 -11.20
N GLU A 157 18.31 -11.76 -12.11
CA GLU A 157 19.12 -11.89 -13.34
C GLU A 157 20.62 -11.78 -13.09
N LYS A 158 21.05 -11.14 -11.98
CA LYS A 158 22.46 -10.97 -11.67
C LYS A 158 23.01 -12.15 -10.88
N GLU A 159 23.94 -12.89 -11.48
CA GLU A 159 24.76 -13.88 -10.77
C GLU A 159 25.84 -13.17 -9.95
N PHE A 160 25.88 -13.46 -8.64
CA PHE A 160 26.85 -12.89 -7.70
C PHE A 160 27.92 -13.90 -7.27
N ILE A 161 27.81 -15.16 -7.73
CA ILE A 161 28.76 -16.25 -7.46
C ILE A 161 29.13 -16.89 -8.79
N GLU A 162 30.43 -16.94 -9.09
CA GLU A 162 31.00 -17.56 -10.28
C GLU A 162 32.12 -18.52 -9.82
N ASP A 163 32.10 -19.78 -10.28
CA ASP A 163 33.06 -20.81 -9.88
C ASP A 163 33.26 -20.93 -8.34
N LYS A 164 32.15 -20.83 -7.59
CA LYS A 164 32.09 -20.81 -6.12
C LYS A 164 32.84 -19.67 -5.44
N LYS A 165 33.19 -18.61 -6.18
CA LYS A 165 33.77 -17.39 -5.61
C LYS A 165 32.80 -16.23 -5.78
N LEU A 166 32.92 -15.20 -4.95
CA LEU A 166 32.18 -13.96 -5.16
C LEU A 166 32.60 -13.38 -6.50
N LYS A 167 31.61 -13.13 -7.37
CA LYS A 167 31.85 -12.44 -8.62
C LYS A 167 32.22 -10.99 -8.29
N LEU A 168 33.30 -10.48 -8.89
CA LEU A 168 33.59 -9.06 -8.84
C LEU A 168 32.41 -8.32 -9.47
N LEU A 169 31.71 -7.57 -8.64
CA LEU A 169 30.60 -6.73 -9.07
C LEU A 169 31.17 -5.64 -9.98
N ASP A 170 30.50 -5.39 -11.10
CA ASP A 170 30.88 -4.28 -11.97
C ASP A 170 30.71 -2.93 -11.26
N ASP A 171 31.37 -1.89 -11.75
CA ASP A 171 31.27 -0.52 -11.19
C ASP A 171 29.84 0.04 -11.18
N HIS A 172 28.91 -0.61 -11.88
CA HIS A 172 27.50 -0.23 -11.99
C HIS A 172 26.62 -0.96 -10.98
N THR A 173 27.11 -2.01 -10.34
CA THR A 173 26.35 -2.79 -9.37
C THR A 173 26.45 -2.14 -8.00
N LEU A 174 25.31 -1.76 -7.45
CA LEU A 174 25.22 -1.10 -6.16
C LEU A 174 25.68 -2.05 -5.05
N LYS A 175 26.78 -1.70 -4.38
CA LYS A 175 27.21 -2.42 -3.17
C LYS A 175 26.19 -2.12 -2.07
N LEU A 176 25.52 -3.17 -1.60
CA LEU A 176 24.59 -3.09 -0.49
C LEU A 176 25.39 -2.89 0.80
N ASP A 177 25.61 -1.63 1.19
CA ASP A 177 26.25 -1.25 2.44
C ASP A 177 25.23 -0.79 3.50
N GLN A 178 25.70 -0.44 4.69
CA GLN A 178 24.84 0.06 5.76
C GLN A 178 24.02 1.29 5.33
N VAL A 179 24.56 2.16 4.47
CA VAL A 179 23.85 3.36 3.99
C VAL A 179 22.68 2.95 3.10
N VAL A 180 22.84 1.93 2.27
CA VAL A 180 21.76 1.38 1.46
C VAL A 180 20.71 0.68 2.35
N ILE A 181 21.12 -0.07 3.37
CA ILE A 181 20.20 -0.67 4.35
C ILE A 181 19.36 0.42 5.03
N ASP A 182 19.99 1.48 5.53
CA ASP A 182 19.30 2.59 6.20
C ASP A 182 18.30 3.27 5.24
N LYS A 183 18.66 3.40 3.96
CA LYS A 183 17.74 3.91 2.92
C LYS A 183 16.56 2.97 2.67
N ILE A 184 16.79 1.66 2.58
CA ILE A 184 15.74 0.66 2.41
C ILE A 184 14.77 0.73 3.60
N VAL A 185 15.29 0.70 4.82
CA VAL A 185 14.46 0.77 6.04
C VAL A 185 13.70 2.10 6.11
N SER A 186 14.35 3.23 5.85
CA SER A 186 13.69 4.54 5.88
C SER A 186 12.59 4.68 4.80
N THR A 187 12.81 4.12 3.61
CA THR A 187 11.82 4.12 2.53
C THR A 187 10.63 3.22 2.87
N SER A 188 10.87 2.04 3.44
CA SER A 188 9.79 1.16 3.93
C SER A 188 8.94 1.84 5.00
N ARG A 189 9.57 2.58 5.92
CA ARG A 189 8.89 3.38 6.92
C ARG A 189 8.05 4.49 6.30
N ALA A 190 8.60 5.24 5.35
CA ALA A 190 7.85 6.29 4.65
C ALA A 190 6.63 5.73 3.91
N LEU A 191 6.75 4.54 3.32
CA LEU A 191 5.65 3.82 2.68
C LEU A 191 4.54 3.48 3.70
N LEU A 192 4.91 2.95 4.86
CA LEU A 192 3.96 2.65 5.93
C LEU A 192 3.29 3.90 6.50
N GLU A 193 4.04 4.98 6.74
CA GLU A 193 3.49 6.24 7.24
C GLU A 193 2.45 6.82 6.25
N ASN A 194 2.73 6.79 4.94
CA ASN A 194 1.78 7.27 3.93
C ASN A 194 0.55 6.35 3.79
N LEU A 195 0.71 5.03 3.92
CA LEU A 195 -0.42 4.11 3.93
C LEU A 195 -1.28 4.32 5.18
N GLU A 196 -0.67 4.48 6.34
CA GLU A 196 -1.36 4.72 7.60
C GLU A 196 -2.14 6.05 7.55
N ASP A 197 -1.55 7.12 7.03
CA ASP A 197 -2.20 8.40 6.82
C ASP A 197 -3.48 8.28 5.98
N ASN A 198 -3.47 7.39 4.99
CA ASN A 198 -4.64 7.07 4.18
C ASN A 198 -5.70 6.24 4.91
N THR A 199 -5.32 5.53 5.97
CA THR A 199 -6.27 4.80 6.85
C THR A 199 -6.86 5.69 7.95
N ARG A 200 -6.08 6.64 8.50
CA ARG A 200 -6.47 7.49 9.64
C ARG A 200 -7.37 8.67 9.25
N LYS A 201 -7.22 9.23 8.05
CA LYS A 201 -7.99 10.41 7.58
C LYS A 201 -9.47 10.12 7.22
N ILE A 202 -9.99 8.94 7.57
CA ILE A 202 -11.37 8.51 7.28
C ILE A 202 -12.16 8.25 8.59
N LEU A 203 -11.69 8.85 9.69
CA LEU A 203 -12.46 9.03 10.92
C LEU A 203 -13.10 10.42 10.95
#